data_AF-A0A0C2GJ63-F1
#
_entry.id   AF-A0A0C2GJ63-F1
#
_cell.length_a   1.000
_cell.length_b   1.000
_cell.length_c   1.000
_cell.angle_alpha   90.00
_cell.angle_beta   90.00
_cell.angle_gamma   90.00
#
_symmetry.space_group_name_H-M   'P 1'
#
loop_
_entity.id
_entity.type
_entity.pdbx_description
1 polymer ?
#
loop_
_entity_poly.entity_id
_entity_poly.type
_entity_poly.pdbx_seq_one_letter_code
_entity_poly.pdbx_strand_id
1 'polypeptide(L)'
;MSIQRIRLTQVRAGIRSSTIRQQSKVRDAAAYAELSKIRWAGHVMRFNNNRRTRAVSDWTPRKVKRTTGRPPTLWSKFFAKSFKEG
;
A
#
# COMPACT_ATOMS: atom_id res chain seq x y z
N MET A 1 -17.03 -18.86 -16.72
CA MET A 1 -16.77 -17.83 -17.75
C MET A 1 -15.26 -17.62 -17.86
N SER A 2 -14.64 -17.94 -19.01
CA SER A 2 -13.17 -17.88 -19.18
C SER A 2 -12.71 -16.50 -19.69
N ILE A 3 -11.71 -15.93 -19.02
CA ILE A 3 -11.07 -14.62 -19.31
C ILE A 3 -10.64 -14.50 -20.79
N GLN A 4 -10.26 -15.61 -21.41
CA GLN A 4 -9.85 -15.68 -22.82
C GLN A 4 -10.96 -15.26 -23.80
N ARG A 5 -12.22 -15.54 -23.48
CA ARG A 5 -13.36 -15.27 -24.37
C ARG A 5 -13.70 -13.78 -24.45
N ILE A 6 -13.49 -13.05 -23.35
CA ILE A 6 -13.72 -11.60 -23.23
C ILE A 6 -12.63 -10.81 -23.97
N ARG A 7 -11.38 -11.28 -23.94
CA ARG A 7 -10.28 -10.63 -24.69
C ARG A 7 -10.51 -10.66 -26.20
N LEU A 8 -10.98 -11.78 -26.74
CA LEU A 8 -11.18 -11.94 -28.19
C LEU A 8 -12.33 -11.05 -28.70
N THR A 9 -13.43 -10.96 -27.95
CA THR A 9 -14.55 -10.06 -28.28
C THR A 9 -14.17 -8.59 -28.15
N GLN A 10 -13.35 -8.25 -27.16
CA GLN A 10 -12.83 -6.89 -26.97
C GLN A 10 -11.99 -6.41 -28.16
N VAL A 11 -11.06 -7.24 -28.64
CA VAL A 11 -10.20 -6.91 -29.79
C VAL A 11 -11.04 -6.75 -31.06
N ARG A 12 -12.04 -7.63 -31.26
CA ARG A 12 -12.96 -7.53 -32.41
C ARG A 12 -13.83 -6.27 -32.38
N ALA A 13 -14.24 -5.82 -31.21
CA ALA A 13 -15.06 -4.61 -31.04
C ALA A 13 -14.24 -3.31 -30.97
N GLY A 14 -12.91 -3.38 -31.05
CA GLY A 14 -12.04 -2.20 -30.97
C GLY A 14 -12.10 -1.45 -29.64
N ILE A 15 -12.57 -2.11 -28.57
CA ILE A 15 -12.83 -1.45 -27.29
C ILE A 15 -11.49 -1.18 -26.58
N ARG A 16 -11.23 0.11 -26.33
CA ARG A 16 -10.03 0.57 -25.65
C ARG A 16 -10.00 0.10 -24.20
N SER A 17 -8.80 -0.20 -23.72
CA SER A 17 -8.55 -0.66 -22.35
C SER A 17 -8.98 0.35 -21.29
N SER A 18 -8.91 1.66 -21.58
CA SER A 18 -9.37 2.74 -20.70
C SER A 18 -10.86 2.66 -20.42
N THR A 19 -11.68 2.47 -21.46
CA THR A 19 -13.14 2.32 -21.36
C THR A 19 -13.53 1.15 -20.46
N ILE A 20 -12.80 0.03 -20.54
CA ILE A 20 -13.06 -1.16 -19.72
C ILE A 20 -12.65 -0.93 -18.27
N ARG A 21 -11.53 -0.26 -18.02
CA ARG A 21 -11.13 0.11 -16.65
C ARG A 21 -12.16 1.02 -16.01
N GLN A 22 -12.72 1.96 -16.78
CA GLN A 22 -13.79 2.84 -16.33
C GLN A 22 -15.09 2.08 -16.02
N GLN A 23 -15.48 1.12 -16.86
CA GLN A 23 -16.71 0.34 -16.67
C GLN A 23 -16.59 -0.75 -15.59
N SER A 24 -15.43 -1.39 -15.47
CA SER A 24 -15.22 -2.55 -14.59
C SER A 24 -15.09 -2.18 -13.11
N LYS A 25 -14.85 -0.89 -12.80
CA LYS A 25 -14.63 -0.39 -11.42
C LYS A 25 -13.50 -1.13 -10.67
N VAL A 26 -12.63 -1.84 -11.40
CA VAL A 26 -11.51 -2.58 -10.84
C VAL A 26 -10.48 -1.59 -10.32
N ARG A 27 -10.14 -1.71 -9.03
CA ARG A 27 -9.08 -0.89 -8.42
C ARG A 27 -7.72 -1.29 -8.97
N ASP A 28 -6.84 -0.31 -9.08
CA ASP A 28 -5.45 -0.58 -9.39
C ASP A 28 -4.83 -1.47 -8.30
N ALA A 29 -4.17 -2.56 -8.73
CA ALA A 29 -3.68 -3.59 -7.83
C ALA A 29 -2.49 -3.09 -6.99
N ALA A 30 -1.63 -2.26 -7.56
CA ALA A 30 -0.48 -1.68 -6.86
C ALA A 30 -0.98 -0.68 -5.80
N ALA A 31 -1.87 0.22 -6.17
CA ALA A 31 -2.49 1.17 -5.25
C ALA A 31 -3.24 0.47 -4.12
N TYR A 32 -4.00 -0.60 -4.43
CA TYR A 32 -4.69 -1.38 -3.42
C TYR A 32 -3.72 -2.11 -2.46
N ALA A 33 -2.63 -2.67 -2.98
CA ALA A 33 -1.60 -3.30 -2.17
C ALA A 33 -0.91 -2.29 -1.25
N GLU A 34 -0.58 -1.09 -1.73
CA GLU A 34 -0.01 -0.02 -0.90
C GLU A 34 -0.95 0.41 0.22
N LEU A 35 -2.22 0.70 -0.09
CA LEU A 35 -3.22 1.05 0.91
C LEU A 35 -3.45 -0.08 1.93
N SER A 36 -3.42 -1.33 1.48
CA SER A 36 -3.58 -2.49 2.37
C SER A 36 -2.42 -2.63 3.35
N LYS A 37 -1.17 -2.37 2.92
CA LYS A 37 0.00 -2.34 3.80
C LYS A 37 -0.13 -1.26 4.88
N ILE A 38 -0.57 -0.06 4.50
CA ILE A 38 -0.78 1.05 5.44
C ILE A 38 -1.89 0.72 6.45
N ARG A 39 -3.02 0.15 5.99
CA ARG A 39 -4.11 -0.28 6.86
C ARG A 39 -3.68 -1.35 7.85
N TRP A 40 -2.93 -2.35 7.39
CA TRP A 40 -2.40 -3.41 8.24
C TRP A 40 -1.42 -2.85 9.28
N ALA A 41 -0.51 -1.95 8.88
CA ALA A 41 0.41 -1.31 9.80
C ALA A 41 -0.32 -0.44 10.84
N GLY A 42 -1.34 0.32 10.44
CA GLY A 42 -2.20 1.07 11.35
C GLY A 42 -2.97 0.17 12.34
N HIS A 43 -3.45 -0.99 11.89
CA HIS A 43 -4.07 -1.99 12.75
C HIS A 43 -3.08 -2.57 13.77
N VAL A 44 -1.88 -2.93 13.32
CA VAL A 44 -0.79 -3.42 14.19
C VAL A 44 -0.44 -2.37 15.24
N MET A 45 -0.31 -1.09 14.87
CA MET A 45 0.00 0.00 15.81
C MET A 45 -1.04 0.23 16.90
N ARG A 46 -2.31 -0.11 16.67
CA ARG A 46 -3.40 0.00 17.67
C ARG A 46 -3.41 -1.16 18.67
N PHE A 47 -2.62 -2.20 18.41
CA PHE A 47 -2.59 -3.39 19.26
C PHE A 47 -1.72 -3.15 20.51
N ASN A 48 -2.33 -3.25 21.71
CA ASN A 48 -1.71 -2.96 23.02
C ASN A 48 -0.66 -4.00 23.51
N ASN A 49 -0.35 -5.04 22.72
CA ASN A 49 0.65 -6.03 23.10
C ASN A 49 2.07 -5.48 22.87
N ASN A 50 2.56 -4.74 23.86
CA ASN A 50 3.60 -3.71 23.74
C ASN A 50 5.04 -4.17 23.44
N ARG A 51 5.29 -5.45 23.16
CA ARG A 51 6.66 -5.92 22.87
C ARG A 51 6.94 -6.13 21.38
N ARG A 52 6.07 -6.82 20.65
CA ARG A 52 6.28 -7.13 19.22
C ARG A 52 5.85 -5.99 18.31
N THR A 53 4.71 -5.37 18.60
CA THR A 53 4.19 -4.21 17.86
C THR A 53 5.18 -3.04 17.86
N ARG A 54 5.78 -2.78 19.04
CA ARG A 54 6.79 -1.73 19.20
C ARG A 54 8.07 -2.03 18.42
N ALA A 55 8.58 -3.26 18.50
CA ALA A 55 9.77 -3.67 17.74
C ALA A 55 9.59 -3.57 16.21
N VAL A 56 8.39 -3.89 15.70
CA VAL A 56 8.05 -3.75 14.28
C VAL A 56 7.90 -2.26 13.88
N SER A 57 7.36 -1.42 14.77
CA SER A 57 7.12 0.01 14.52
C SER A 57 8.36 0.91 14.71
N ASP A 58 9.27 0.51 15.59
CA ASP A 58 10.52 1.23 15.86
C ASP A 58 11.67 0.71 14.97
N TRP A 59 11.37 -0.18 14.02
CA TRP A 59 12.36 -0.81 13.15
C TRP A 59 13.19 0.25 12.40
N THR A 60 14.48 0.28 12.74
CA THR A 60 15.47 1.13 12.07
C THR A 60 16.26 0.28 11.08
N PRO A 61 16.39 0.67 9.80
CA PRO A 61 17.13 -0.10 8.80
C PRO A 61 18.61 -0.24 9.24
N ARG A 62 19.02 -1.48 9.55
CA ARG A 62 20.32 -1.80 10.17
C ARG A 62 21.56 -1.52 9.29
N LYS A 63 21.38 -1.27 7.99
CA LYS A 63 22.47 -1.14 7.01
C LYS A 63 22.68 0.27 6.45
N VAL A 64 21.98 1.28 6.96
CA VAL A 64 22.10 2.67 6.46
C VAL A 64 22.65 3.56 7.58
N LYS A 65 23.85 4.14 7.37
CA LYS A 65 24.40 5.14 8.29
C LYS A 65 23.52 6.40 8.22
N ARG A 66 23.08 6.92 9.38
CA ARG A 66 22.27 8.15 9.45
C ARG A 66 23.18 9.38 9.30
N THR A 67 22.68 10.42 8.65
CA THR A 67 23.28 11.75 8.72
C THR A 67 23.20 12.26 10.16
N THR A 68 24.34 12.68 10.72
CA THR A 68 24.45 13.25 12.06
C THR A 68 23.42 14.37 12.27
N GLY A 69 22.63 14.30 13.34
CA GLY A 69 21.60 15.30 13.66
C GLY A 69 20.17 14.99 13.17
N ARG A 70 19.96 13.99 12.29
CA ARG A 70 18.61 13.63 11.84
C ARG A 70 17.92 12.70 12.87
N PRO A 71 16.82 13.11 13.52
CA PRO A 71 16.14 12.27 14.50
C PRO A 71 15.71 10.93 13.90
N PRO A 72 15.60 9.86 14.71
CA PRO A 72 15.14 8.56 14.23
C PRO A 72 13.79 8.71 13.51
N THR A 73 13.76 8.33 12.24
CA THR A 73 12.51 8.22 11.48
C THR A 73 11.90 6.89 11.88
N LEU A 74 11.21 6.90 13.02
CA LEU A 74 10.42 5.77 13.46
C LEU A 74 9.28 5.58 12.45
N TRP A 75 8.94 4.34 12.11
CA TRP A 75 7.78 4.09 11.24
C TRP A 75 6.52 4.67 11.86
N SER A 76 6.41 4.70 13.20
CA SER A 76 5.34 5.40 13.93
C SER A 76 5.22 6.87 13.56
N LYS A 77 6.34 7.60 13.43
CA LYS A 77 6.34 9.01 13.00
C LYS A 77 6.00 9.15 11.51
N PHE A 78 6.44 8.23 10.67
CA PHE A 78 6.08 8.19 9.25
C PHE A 78 4.56 8.03 9.08
N PHE A 79 3.97 7.01 9.72
CA PHE A 79 2.53 6.78 9.65
C PHE A 79 1.71 7.89 10.29
N ALA A 80 2.15 8.46 11.43
CA ALA A 80 1.46 9.59 12.05
C ALA A 80 1.39 10.82 11.12
N LYS A 81 2.40 11.01 10.25
CA LYS A 81 2.39 12.03 9.20
C LYS A 81 1.44 11.64 8.07
N SER A 82 1.56 10.41 7.54
CA SER A 82 0.72 9.90 6.45
C SER A 82 -0.79 9.87 6.77
N PHE A 83 -1.16 9.69 8.04
CA PHE A 83 -2.56 9.75 8.48
C PHE A 83 -3.09 11.17 8.73
N LYS A 84 -2.21 12.17 8.88
CA LYS A 84 -2.61 13.58 9.07
C LYS A 84 -2.76 14.34 7.75
N GLU A 85 -2.10 13.87 6.70
CA GLU A 85 -2.04 14.54 5.38
C GLU A 85 -3.02 13.93 4.36
N GLY A 86 -3.86 12.97 4.76
CA GLY A 86 -4.82 12.27 3.90
C GLY A 86 -6.27 12.57 4.22
#